data_AF-R5GHI1-F1
#
_entry.id   AF-R5GHI1-F1
#
_cell.length_a   1.000
_cell.length_b   1.000
_cell.length_c   1.000
_cell.angle_alpha   90.00
_cell.angle_beta   90.00
_cell.angle_gamma   90.00
#
_symmetry.space_group_name_H-M   'P 1'
#
loop_
_entity.id
_entity.type
_entity.pdbx_description
1 polymer ?
#
loop_
_entity_poly.entity_id
_entity_poly.type
_entity_poly.pdbx_seq_one_letter_code
_entity_poly.pdbx_strand_id
1 'polypeptide(L)'
;MLVAALMICLPAAAEKQEDIYMFGVATNFKDSVAYITTIQRVDSAILRRGSGLLTGRSLYSTQLKRYAEAQLGKLHEVPAIFFDTNRSKLEKKYHKVVKNIKDTGALFLRELKDSDFRFTPVSREKIIEEGHTISAPAATEVPIR
;
A
#
# COMPACT_ATOMS: atom_id res chain seq x y z
N MET A 1 33.19 -12.33 -35.01
CA MET A 1 31.99 -11.89 -34.27
C MET A 1 32.29 -12.01 -32.79
N LEU A 2 32.36 -10.88 -32.07
CA LEU A 2 32.51 -10.86 -30.62
C LEU A 2 31.31 -10.08 -30.07
N VAL A 3 30.29 -10.78 -29.61
CA VAL A 3 29.14 -10.15 -28.95
C VAL A 3 29.56 -9.96 -27.49
N ALA A 4 30.06 -8.78 -27.16
CA ALA A 4 30.26 -8.37 -25.78
C ALA A 4 28.88 -8.25 -25.14
N ALA A 5 28.50 -9.24 -24.32
CA ALA A 5 27.33 -9.19 -23.48
C ALA A 5 27.57 -8.09 -22.42
N LEU A 6 27.11 -6.87 -22.73
CA LEU A 6 27.03 -5.77 -21.78
C LEU A 6 25.99 -6.16 -20.73
N MET A 7 26.43 -6.79 -19.64
CA MET A 7 25.64 -6.91 -18.42
C MET A 7 25.40 -5.48 -17.92
N ILE A 8 24.25 -4.91 -18.30
CA ILE A 8 23.73 -3.67 -17.74
C ILE A 8 23.41 -3.98 -16.28
N CYS A 9 24.38 -3.70 -15.39
CA CYS A 9 24.13 -3.64 -13.97
C CYS A 9 23.21 -2.44 -13.75
N LEU A 10 21.90 -2.67 -13.64
CA LEU A 10 20.98 -1.63 -13.20
C LEU A 10 21.46 -1.17 -11.82
N PRO A 11 21.69 0.13 -11.60
CA PRO A 11 22.01 0.60 -10.26
C PRO A 11 20.87 0.19 -9.34
N ALA A 12 21.16 -0.63 -8.33
CA ALA A 12 20.23 -0.92 -7.26
C ALA A 12 19.82 0.44 -6.69
N ALA A 13 18.55 0.80 -6.86
CA ALA A 13 18.07 2.11 -6.48
C ALA A 13 18.26 2.25 -4.96
N ALA A 14 19.19 3.09 -4.56
CA ALA A 14 19.52 3.29 -3.15
C ALA A 14 18.24 3.66 -2.38
N GLU A 15 18.10 3.18 -1.16
CA GLU A 15 16.93 3.45 -0.32
C GLU A 15 17.28 4.45 0.79
N LYS A 16 16.26 5.09 1.34
CA LYS A 16 16.36 5.92 2.55
C LYS A 16 15.20 5.61 3.48
N GLN A 17 15.42 5.79 4.78
CA GLN A 17 14.35 5.78 5.77
C GLN A 17 13.92 7.22 6.06
N GLU A 18 12.62 7.45 6.08
CA GLU A 18 12.04 8.76 6.36
C GLU A 18 10.65 8.60 6.96
N ASP A 19 10.26 9.52 7.84
CA ASP A 19 8.90 9.56 8.35
C ASP A 19 7.95 10.08 7.27
N ILE A 20 6.81 9.40 7.12
CA ILE A 20 5.81 9.75 6.12
C ILE A 20 4.45 9.97 6.77
N TYR A 21 3.57 10.63 6.04
CA TYR A 21 2.15 10.67 6.34
C TYR A 21 1.43 9.74 5.37
N MET A 22 0.37 9.06 5.84
CA MET A 22 -0.35 8.06 5.07
C MET A 22 -1.84 8.06 5.41
N PHE A 23 -2.69 7.80 4.42
CA PHE A 23 -4.06 7.35 4.62
C PHE A 23 -4.41 6.25 3.63
N GLY A 24 -5.41 5.45 3.96
CA GLY A 24 -5.92 4.39 3.09
C GLY A 24 -7.41 4.54 2.81
N VAL A 25 -7.85 4.01 1.67
CA VAL A 25 -9.25 3.82 1.31
C VAL A 25 -9.45 2.35 0.99
N ALA A 26 -10.43 1.70 1.62
CA ALA A 26 -10.89 0.37 1.27
C ALA A 26 -12.30 0.46 0.68
N THR A 27 -12.46 -0.10 -0.52
CA THR A 27 -13.77 -0.23 -1.17
C THR A 27 -13.94 -1.64 -1.74
N ASN A 28 -15.18 -2.11 -1.78
CA ASN A 28 -15.59 -3.30 -2.51
C ASN A 28 -16.55 -2.91 -3.65
N PHE A 29 -16.35 -3.46 -4.86
CA PHE A 29 -17.22 -3.20 -6.02
C PHE A 29 -18.68 -3.59 -5.81
N LYS A 30 -18.97 -4.47 -4.85
CA LYS A 30 -20.33 -4.92 -4.51
C LYS A 30 -20.93 -4.22 -3.31
N ASP A 31 -20.11 -3.53 -2.51
CA ASP A 31 -20.58 -2.84 -1.31
C ASP A 31 -20.83 -1.36 -1.62
N SER A 32 -21.78 -0.76 -0.91
CA SER A 32 -22.08 0.66 -1.00
C SER A 32 -21.28 1.48 0.02
N VAL A 33 -20.30 0.90 0.71
CA VAL A 33 -19.50 1.59 1.73
C VAL A 33 -18.05 1.73 1.29
N ALA A 34 -17.51 2.94 1.44
CA ALA A 34 -16.09 3.22 1.32
C ALA A 34 -15.52 3.54 2.70
N TYR A 35 -14.55 2.76 3.16
CA TYR A 35 -13.84 3.02 4.41
C TYR A 35 -12.59 3.86 4.13
N ILE A 36 -12.42 4.98 4.83
CA ILE A 36 -11.24 5.83 4.72
C ILE A 36 -10.58 5.99 6.08
N THR A 37 -9.26 5.84 6.17
CA THR A 37 -8.55 6.12 7.44
C THR A 37 -8.29 7.61 7.59
N THR A 38 -8.16 8.09 8.81
CA THR A 38 -7.48 9.35 9.11
C THR A 38 -6.07 9.39 8.51
N ILE A 39 -5.49 10.59 8.38
CA ILE A 39 -4.09 10.76 8.03
C ILE A 39 -3.22 10.46 9.25
N GLN A 40 -2.31 9.50 9.09
CA GLN A 40 -1.47 8.98 10.15
C GLN A 40 0.00 9.19 9.82
N ARG A 41 0.82 9.45 10.84
CA ARG A 41 2.28 9.43 10.71
C ARG A 41 2.77 7.99 10.82
N VAL A 42 3.64 7.58 9.90
CA VAL A 42 4.32 6.28 9.91
C VAL A 42 5.81 6.56 9.93
N ASP A 43 6.46 6.11 11.00
CA ASP A 43 7.88 6.39 11.22
C ASP A 43 8.77 5.41 10.44
N SER A 44 9.95 5.90 10.03
CA SER A 44 11.01 5.10 9.41
C SER A 44 10.58 4.28 8.18
N ALA A 45 9.67 4.81 7.37
CA ALA A 45 9.26 4.18 6.12
C ALA A 45 10.41 4.16 5.10
N ILE A 46 10.52 3.07 4.34
CA ILE A 46 11.59 2.90 3.36
C ILE A 46 11.15 3.47 2.01
N LEU A 47 11.85 4.49 1.55
CA LEU A 47 11.62 5.15 0.26
C LEU A 47 12.79 4.87 -0.69
N ARG A 48 12.46 4.63 -1.97
CA ARG A 48 13.45 4.57 -3.05
C ARG A 48 14.00 5.97 -3.32
N ARG A 49 15.33 6.16 -3.23
CA ARG A 49 15.98 7.44 -3.56
C ARG A 49 15.77 7.76 -5.04
N GLY A 50 15.67 9.05 -5.34
CA GLY A 50 15.35 9.56 -6.67
C GLY A 50 13.84 9.59 -6.94
N SER A 51 13.16 8.44 -6.92
CA SER A 51 11.72 8.39 -7.23
C SER A 51 10.81 8.75 -6.06
N GLY A 52 11.27 8.61 -4.81
CA GLY A 52 10.46 8.84 -3.61
C GLY A 52 9.34 7.80 -3.43
N LEU A 53 9.37 6.69 -4.18
CA LEU A 53 8.37 5.64 -4.08
C LEU A 53 8.52 4.87 -2.77
N LEU A 54 7.39 4.54 -2.16
CA LEU A 54 7.33 3.72 -0.95
C LEU A 54 7.62 2.25 -1.29
N THR A 55 8.69 1.72 -0.72
CA THR A 55 8.99 0.29 -0.76
C THR A 55 8.04 -0.46 0.20
N GLY A 56 7.57 -1.65 -0.18
CA GLY A 56 6.64 -2.44 0.64
C GLY A 56 5.21 -1.90 0.68
N ARG A 57 4.79 -1.12 -0.33
CA ARG A 57 3.44 -0.52 -0.39
C ARG A 57 2.31 -1.56 -0.23
N SER A 58 2.47 -2.75 -0.78
CA SER A 58 1.52 -3.86 -0.68
C SER A 58 1.34 -4.37 0.76
N LEU A 59 2.38 -4.31 1.59
CA LEU A 59 2.28 -4.67 3.01
C LEU A 59 1.39 -3.69 3.77
N TYR A 60 1.48 -2.39 3.48
CA TYR A 60 0.57 -1.39 4.06
C TYR A 60 -0.88 -1.58 3.58
N SER A 61 -1.10 -1.84 2.28
CA SER A 61 -2.42 -2.21 1.76
C SER A 61 -2.97 -3.46 2.46
N THR A 62 -2.12 -4.45 2.73
CA THR A 62 -2.50 -5.69 3.41
C THR A 62 -2.92 -5.46 4.86
N GLN A 63 -2.30 -4.52 5.58
CA GLN A 63 -2.74 -4.15 6.94
C GLN A 63 -4.20 -3.68 6.94
N LEU A 64 -4.54 -2.76 6.02
CA LEU A 64 -5.91 -2.26 5.91
C LEU A 64 -6.88 -3.36 5.42
N LYS A 65 -6.46 -4.21 4.48
CA LYS A 65 -7.25 -5.37 4.04
C LYS A 65 -7.60 -6.28 5.21
N ARG A 66 -6.59 -6.70 5.99
CA ARG A 66 -6.77 -7.61 7.12
C ARG A 66 -7.67 -7.00 8.20
N TYR A 67 -7.55 -5.70 8.46
CA TYR A 67 -8.46 -5.01 9.36
C TYR A 67 -9.90 -5.06 8.87
N ALA A 68 -10.14 -4.75 7.59
CA ALA A 68 -11.48 -4.80 7.03
C ALA A 68 -12.09 -6.20 7.08
N GLU A 69 -11.29 -7.23 6.79
CA GLU A 69 -11.73 -8.63 6.87
C GLU A 69 -12.00 -9.07 8.31
N ALA A 70 -11.07 -8.82 9.24
CA ALA A 70 -11.14 -9.35 10.60
C ALA A 70 -12.03 -8.56 11.55
N GLN A 71 -12.05 -7.22 11.44
CA GLN A 71 -12.76 -6.34 12.39
C GLN A 71 -14.09 -5.84 11.85
N LEU A 72 -14.22 -5.70 10.52
CA LEU A 72 -15.46 -5.21 9.88
C LEU A 72 -16.27 -6.33 9.21
N GLY A 73 -15.70 -7.55 9.09
CA GLY A 73 -16.33 -8.66 8.36
C GLY A 73 -16.46 -8.39 6.85
N LYS A 74 -15.66 -7.46 6.31
CA LYS A 74 -15.72 -7.02 4.91
C LYS A 74 -14.70 -7.77 4.07
N LEU A 75 -15.17 -8.82 3.42
CA LEU A 75 -14.38 -9.62 2.48
C LEU A 75 -14.24 -8.91 1.13
N HIS A 76 -13.14 -9.18 0.42
CA HIS A 76 -12.87 -8.69 -0.94
C HIS A 76 -12.77 -7.16 -1.06
N GLU A 77 -12.49 -6.47 0.04
CA GLU A 77 -12.08 -5.08 0.01
C GLU A 77 -10.80 -4.92 -0.82
N VAL A 78 -10.74 -3.82 -1.59
CA VAL A 78 -9.60 -3.44 -2.43
C VAL A 78 -8.97 -2.17 -1.86
N PRO A 79 -7.93 -2.27 -1.02
CA PRO A 79 -7.33 -1.10 -0.39
C PRO A 79 -6.39 -0.34 -1.31
N ALA A 80 -6.57 0.98 -1.39
CA ALA A 80 -5.65 1.92 -1.97
C ALA A 80 -4.99 2.76 -0.86
N ILE A 81 -3.66 2.90 -0.91
CA ILE A 81 -2.88 3.66 0.06
C ILE A 81 -2.30 4.90 -0.63
N PHE A 82 -2.37 6.03 0.06
CA PHE A 82 -1.82 7.32 -0.35
C PHE A 82 -0.84 7.80 0.72
N PHE A 83 0.31 8.32 0.30
CA PHE A 83 1.34 8.81 1.20
C PHE A 83 2.05 10.04 0.62
N ASP A 84 2.65 10.83 1.50
CA ASP A 84 3.57 11.93 1.16
C ASP A 84 4.45 12.21 2.39
N THR A 85 5.68 12.69 2.19
CA THR A 85 6.53 13.17 3.29
C THR A 85 6.04 14.53 3.81
N ASN A 86 5.30 15.28 2.99
CA ASN A 86 4.67 16.53 3.35
C ASN A 86 3.18 16.34 3.71
N ARG A 87 2.86 16.51 4.99
CA ARG A 87 1.49 16.39 5.51
C ARG A 87 0.48 17.26 4.77
N SER A 88 0.79 18.52 4.49
CA SER A 88 -0.15 19.45 3.84
C SER A 88 -0.45 19.05 2.39
N LYS A 89 0.51 18.46 1.67
CA LYS A 89 0.26 17.89 0.33
C LYS A 89 -0.69 16.70 0.43
N LEU A 90 -0.46 15.83 1.40
CA LEU A 90 -1.33 14.68 1.62
C LEU A 90 -2.74 15.08 2.05
N GLU A 91 -2.87 16.10 2.90
CA GLU A 91 -4.16 16.66 3.32
C GLU A 91 -4.97 17.16 2.11
N LYS A 92 -4.35 17.89 1.16
CA LYS A 92 -5.03 18.27 -0.09
C LYS A 92 -5.52 17.06 -0.88
N LYS A 93 -4.71 16.00 -0.96
CA LYS A 93 -5.08 14.75 -1.64
C LYS A 93 -6.23 14.03 -0.91
N TYR A 94 -6.20 13.98 0.42
CA TYR A 94 -7.25 13.43 1.27
C TYR A 94 -8.59 14.10 0.99
N HIS A 95 -8.65 15.43 1.09
CA HIS A 95 -9.87 16.19 0.83
C HIS A 95 -10.40 15.97 -0.59
N LYS A 96 -9.52 15.86 -1.59
CA LYS A 96 -9.91 15.55 -2.97
C LYS A 96 -10.53 14.16 -3.09
N VAL A 97 -9.95 13.14 -2.44
CA VAL A 97 -10.49 11.77 -2.44
C VAL A 97 -11.84 11.74 -1.74
N VAL A 98 -11.95 12.33 -0.55
CA VAL A 98 -13.22 12.44 0.20
C VAL A 98 -14.29 13.13 -0.62
N LYS A 99 -13.96 14.28 -1.25
CA LYS A 99 -14.88 15.02 -2.11
C LYS A 99 -15.34 14.15 -3.28
N ASN A 100 -14.43 13.50 -3.99
CA ASN A 100 -14.77 12.66 -5.15
C ASN A 100 -15.72 11.51 -4.77
N ILE A 101 -15.49 10.84 -3.63
CA ILE A 101 -16.36 9.77 -3.16
C ILE A 101 -17.77 10.31 -2.86
N LYS A 102 -17.85 11.45 -2.16
CA LYS A 102 -19.14 12.09 -1.82
C LYS A 102 -19.88 12.61 -3.06
N ASP A 103 -19.18 13.26 -3.98
CA ASP A 103 -19.76 13.85 -5.19
C ASP A 103 -20.28 12.78 -6.16
N THR A 104 -19.67 11.58 -6.16
CA THR A 104 -20.15 10.45 -6.99
C THR A 104 -21.51 9.94 -6.49
N GLY A 105 -21.82 10.08 -5.19
CA GLY A 105 -23.08 9.62 -4.58
C GLY A 105 -23.28 8.11 -4.51
N ALA A 106 -22.39 7.32 -5.13
CA ALA A 106 -22.51 5.86 -5.21
C ALA A 106 -22.08 5.12 -3.93
N LEU A 107 -21.33 5.78 -3.03
CA LEU A 107 -20.74 5.16 -1.84
C LEU A 107 -20.98 6.01 -0.58
N PHE A 108 -21.39 5.35 0.50
CA PHE A 108 -21.38 5.89 1.85
C PHE A 108 -19.95 5.90 2.39
N LEU A 109 -19.42 7.11 2.64
CA LEU A 109 -18.09 7.27 3.20
C LEU A 109 -18.12 7.06 4.72
N ARG A 110 -17.34 6.10 5.21
CA ARG A 110 -17.11 5.86 6.64
C ARG A 110 -15.65 6.10 7.00
N GLU A 111 -15.41 7.04 7.90
CA GLU A 111 -14.08 7.31 8.42
C GLU A 111 -13.70 6.29 9.52
N LEU A 112 -12.45 5.81 9.47
CA LEU A 112 -11.79 5.00 10.48
C LEU A 112 -10.80 5.90 11.22
N LYS A 113 -11.05 6.12 12.51
CA LYS A 113 -10.19 6.95 13.36
C LYS A 113 -8.95 6.19 13.77
N ASP A 114 -7.96 6.90 14.32
CA ASP A 114 -6.76 6.30 14.91
C ASP A 114 -7.08 5.30 16.03
N SER A 115 -8.24 5.42 16.70
CA SER A 115 -8.70 4.43 17.68
C SER A 115 -9.17 3.11 17.05
N ASP A 116 -9.59 3.15 15.78
CA ASP A 116 -10.13 2.00 15.06
C ASP A 116 -9.00 1.27 14.34
N PHE A 117 -8.16 2.01 13.62
CA PHE A 117 -7.08 1.44 12.81
C PHE A 117 -5.84 2.34 12.80
N ARG A 118 -4.66 1.74 12.97
CA ARG A 118 -3.38 2.42 12.75
C ARG A 118 -2.43 1.60 11.87
N PHE A 119 -1.76 2.27 10.95
CA PHE A 119 -0.66 1.68 10.20
C PHE A 119 0.51 1.39 11.13
N THR A 120 1.12 0.24 10.92
CA THR A 120 2.37 -0.18 11.57
C THR A 120 3.53 -0.04 10.58
N PRO A 121 4.70 0.46 11.03
CA PRO A 121 5.89 0.50 10.19
C PRO A 121 6.23 -0.89 9.63
N VAL A 122 6.69 -0.90 8.39
CA VAL A 122 7.10 -2.12 7.70
C VAL A 122 8.63 -2.19 7.70
N SER A 123 9.17 -3.26 8.28
CA SER A 123 10.62 -3.49 8.36
C SER A 123 11.20 -3.99 7.03
N ARG A 124 12.52 -3.83 6.87
CA ARG A 124 13.24 -4.30 5.67
C ARG A 124 13.12 -5.81 5.51
N GLU A 125 13.13 -6.55 6.61
CA GLU A 125 13.02 -8.01 6.63
C GLU A 125 11.69 -8.44 6.00
N LYS A 126 10.58 -7.83 6.41
CA LYS A 126 9.25 -8.12 5.85
C LYS A 126 9.15 -7.79 4.36
N ILE A 127 9.83 -6.74 3.90
CA ILE A 127 9.88 -6.37 2.49
C ILE A 127 10.65 -7.42 1.68
N ILE A 128 11.76 -7.92 2.21
CA ILE A 128 12.56 -8.97 1.57
C ILE A 128 11.79 -10.29 1.52
N GLU A 129 11.09 -10.64 2.61
CA GLU A 129 10.21 -11.82 2.67
C GLU A 129 9.10 -11.75 1.62
N GLU A 130 8.40 -10.61 1.52
CA GLU A 130 7.39 -10.39 0.49
C GLU A 130 7.98 -10.54 -0.92
N GLY A 131 9.17 -9.97 -1.16
CA GLY A 131 9.89 -10.14 -2.42
C GLY A 131 10.23 -11.60 -2.77
N HIS A 132 10.61 -12.42 -1.78
CA HIS A 132 10.87 -13.86 -1.97
C HIS A 132 9.58 -14.66 -2.24
N THR A 133 8.48 -14.32 -1.58
CA THR A 133 7.19 -15.00 -1.82
C THR A 133 6.61 -14.71 -3.21
N ILE A 134 6.99 -13.59 -3.83
CA ILE A 134 6.58 -13.26 -5.21
C ILE A 134 7.51 -13.93 -6.23
N SER A 135 8.78 -14.20 -5.88
CA SER A 135 9.77 -14.82 -6.79
C SER A 135 9.78 -16.35 -6.79
N ALA A 136 9.20 -17.00 -5.78
CA ALA A 136 8.93 -18.43 -5.83
C ALA A 136 7.66 -18.67 -6.67
N PRO A 137 7.75 -19.18 -7.92
CA PRO A 137 6.55 -19.69 -8.56
C PRO A 137 5.97 -20.77 -7.66
N ALA A 138 4.67 -20.71 -7.40
CA ALA A 138 3.95 -21.86 -6.87
C ALA A 138 4.25 -23.01 -7.84
N ALA A 139 5.09 -23.95 -7.41
CA ALA A 139 5.31 -25.20 -8.11
C ALA A 139 3.99 -25.97 -8.03
N THR A 140 3.07 -25.66 -8.93
CA THR A 140 1.95 -26.53 -9.21
C THR A 140 2.57 -27.73 -9.92
N GLU A 141 2.93 -28.74 -9.14
CA GLU A 141 3.08 -30.10 -9.64
C GLU A 141 1.75 -30.46 -10.32
N VAL A 142 1.72 -30.33 -11.64
CA VAL A 142 0.65 -30.89 -12.46
C VAL A 142 0.87 -32.40 -12.39
N PRO A 143 -0.03 -33.19 -11.78
CA PRO A 143 0.11 -34.63 -11.79
C PRO A 143 0.03 -35.10 -13.25
N ILE A 144 1.12 -35.67 -13.74
CA ILE A 144 1.16 -36.33 -15.04
C ILE A 144 0.19 -37.51 -14.94
N ARG A 145 -0.87 -37.45 -15.74
CA ARG A 145 -1.81 -38.55 -15.95
C ARG A 145 -1.22 -39.60 -16.89
#